data_AF-A0A9N9X8Q7-F1
#
_entry.id   AF-A0A9N9X8Q7-F1
#
_cell.length_a   1.000
_cell.length_b   1.000
_cell.length_c   1.000
_cell.angle_alpha   90.00
_cell.angle_beta   90.00
_cell.angle_gamma   90.00
#
_symmetry.space_group_name_H-M   'P 1'
#
loop_
_entity.id
_entity.type
_entity.pdbx_description
1 polymer ?
#
loop_
_entity_poly.entity_id
_entity_poly.type
_entity_poly.pdbx_seq_one_letter_code
_entity_poly.pdbx_strand_id
1 'polypeptide(L)'
;MININNNCSCIYPTPSSTLLNKIICLLEYQVTPNDIPRVCEMISCYLENSKQGFLVVDLPNIMTLLEILSDGFDTEPLFRKILADVLQICKIPILLTRSSDILRYSIDLQEYFSVLGYVLLRVQCAEYQRLVLNILISLLQEPTEEWKNQVTLEKRQEAAMSGRFPQILAQLLFIADDDLFPKLLELTFKLLAENLESCKLMLPEDVINSLLIRIEDNWRNRYPDAPVSEPHSDLFLGFSEPPSFSNLTLITSIVNLIGIYLNSNRDMLQNVPVISRLALWNVRYVYVYVTTKQKNPSARNFLLTAVIWILELFPNIDFVPSGLAQGKIQMLYY
;
A
#
# COMPACT_ATOMS: atom_id res chain seq x y z
N MET A 1 -51.31 1.94 -6.67
CA MET A 1 -50.38 0.79 -6.73
C MET A 1 -50.22 0.41 -8.20
N ILE A 2 -49.19 0.94 -8.85
CA ILE A 2 -48.81 0.55 -10.21
C ILE A 2 -47.46 -0.15 -10.05
N ASN A 3 -47.47 -1.45 -10.29
CA ASN A 3 -46.33 -2.33 -10.20
C ASN A 3 -45.56 -2.22 -11.53
N ILE A 4 -44.48 -1.43 -11.54
CA ILE A 4 -43.59 -1.33 -12.70
C ILE A 4 -42.47 -2.36 -12.49
N ASN A 5 -42.67 -3.55 -13.02
CA ASN A 5 -41.62 -4.54 -13.22
C ASN A 5 -40.60 -3.98 -14.22
N ASN A 6 -39.55 -3.32 -13.72
CA ASN A 6 -38.34 -3.03 -14.49
C ASN A 6 -37.46 -4.28 -14.54
N ASN A 7 -37.89 -5.28 -15.32
CA ASN A 7 -36.98 -6.32 -15.80
C ASN A 7 -36.18 -5.73 -16.96
N CYS A 8 -35.05 -5.10 -16.65
CA CYS A 8 -34.05 -4.74 -17.65
C CYS A 8 -33.34 -6.03 -18.10
N SER A 9 -33.98 -6.76 -19.02
CA SER A 9 -33.35 -7.89 -19.71
C SER A 9 -32.39 -7.36 -20.78
N CYS A 10 -31.23 -6.86 -20.35
CA CYS A 10 -30.17 -6.47 -21.27
C CYS A 10 -29.46 -7.72 -21.78
N ILE A 11 -30.07 -8.39 -22.76
CA ILE A 11 -29.44 -9.48 -23.52
C ILE A 11 -28.59 -8.82 -24.62
N TYR A 12 -27.33 -8.51 -24.30
CA TYR A 12 -26.33 -8.25 -25.32
C TYR A 12 -25.43 -9.48 -25.45
N PRO A 13 -25.58 -10.30 -26.51
CA PRO A 13 -24.66 -11.37 -26.82
C PRO A 13 -23.45 -10.75 -27.55
N THR A 14 -22.74 -9.86 -26.87
CA THR A 14 -21.45 -9.36 -27.32
C THR A 14 -20.39 -9.89 -26.36
N PRO A 15 -19.26 -10.41 -26.85
CA PRO A 15 -18.17 -10.81 -25.97
C PRO A 15 -17.83 -9.61 -25.06
N SER A 16 -17.78 -9.86 -23.75
CA SER A 16 -17.65 -8.88 -22.66
C SER A 16 -16.67 -7.74 -22.99
N SER A 17 -15.55 -8.08 -23.62
CA SER A 17 -14.49 -7.17 -24.05
C SER A 17 -14.95 -6.07 -25.01
N THR A 18 -15.84 -6.37 -25.97
CA THR A 18 -16.29 -5.39 -26.99
C THR A 18 -17.26 -4.35 -26.45
N LEU A 19 -18.07 -4.72 -25.46
CA LEU A 19 -18.94 -3.77 -24.77
C LEU A 19 -18.11 -2.83 -23.90
N LEU A 20 -17.17 -3.39 -23.12
CA LEU A 20 -16.30 -2.61 -22.25
C LEU A 20 -15.42 -1.63 -23.04
N ASN A 21 -14.85 -2.06 -24.18
CA ASN A 21 -14.14 -1.18 -25.11
C ASN A 21 -14.99 0.02 -25.56
N LYS A 22 -16.24 -0.23 -25.95
CA LYS A 22 -17.15 0.84 -26.39
C LYS A 22 -17.48 1.81 -25.25
N ILE A 23 -17.69 1.29 -24.04
CA ILE A 23 -17.93 2.10 -22.85
C ILE A 23 -16.74 3.02 -22.59
N ILE A 24 -15.51 2.50 -22.64
CA ILE A 24 -14.29 3.30 -22.45
C ILE A 24 -14.19 4.41 -23.49
N CYS A 25 -14.38 4.09 -24.78
CA CYS A 25 -14.37 5.12 -25.82
C CYS A 25 -15.41 6.23 -25.57
N LEU A 26 -16.60 5.89 -25.06
CA LEU A 26 -17.62 6.89 -24.73
C LEU A 26 -17.23 7.77 -23.53
N LEU A 27 -16.51 7.20 -22.56
CA LEU A 27 -16.01 7.94 -21.40
C LEU A 27 -14.84 8.87 -21.77
N GLU A 28 -13.95 8.44 -22.67
CA GLU A 28 -12.80 9.23 -23.12
C GLU A 28 -13.19 10.37 -24.07
N TYR A 29 -14.12 10.10 -25.00
CA TYR A 29 -14.53 11.04 -26.05
C TYR A 29 -15.94 11.57 -25.80
N GLN A 30 -16.18 12.11 -24.60
CA GLN A 30 -17.50 12.63 -24.25
C GLN A 30 -17.95 13.71 -25.25
N VAL A 31 -19.02 13.40 -25.99
CA VAL A 31 -19.62 14.34 -26.95
C VAL A 31 -20.53 15.32 -26.22
N THR A 32 -21.22 14.90 -25.14
CA THR A 32 -22.00 15.79 -24.25
C THR A 32 -21.99 15.33 -22.78
N PRO A 33 -22.08 16.25 -21.79
CA PRO A 33 -22.17 15.91 -20.36
C PRO A 33 -23.42 15.08 -19.99
N ASN A 34 -24.48 15.13 -20.81
CA ASN A 34 -25.74 14.44 -20.56
C ASN A 34 -25.66 12.92 -20.81
N ASP A 35 -24.54 12.42 -21.35
CA ASP A 35 -24.37 11.00 -21.66
C ASP A 35 -23.88 10.17 -20.46
N ILE A 36 -23.33 10.81 -19.41
CA ILE A 36 -22.77 10.13 -18.23
C ILE A 36 -23.77 9.15 -17.58
N PRO A 37 -25.03 9.51 -17.29
CA PRO A 37 -25.98 8.57 -16.69
C PRO A 37 -26.20 7.32 -17.55
N ARG A 38 -26.29 7.49 -18.87
CA ARG A 38 -26.49 6.39 -19.81
C ARG A 38 -25.26 5.50 -19.89
N VAL A 39 -24.06 6.08 -19.88
CA VAL A 39 -22.81 5.31 -19.87
C VAL A 39 -22.67 4.54 -18.55
N CYS A 40 -23.05 5.15 -17.41
CA CYS A 40 -23.11 4.45 -16.12
C CYS A 40 -24.08 3.27 -16.14
N GLU A 41 -25.26 3.40 -16.76
CA GLU A 41 -26.19 2.27 -16.94
C GLU A 41 -25.57 1.14 -17.78
N MET A 42 -24.82 1.47 -18.84
CA MET A 42 -24.10 0.49 -19.64
C MET A 42 -23.00 -0.22 -18.83
N ILE A 43 -22.28 0.51 -17.97
CA ILE A 43 -21.30 -0.08 -17.05
C ILE A 43 -22.00 -1.03 -16.09
N SER A 44 -23.09 -0.60 -15.42
CA SER A 44 -23.84 -1.47 -14.51
C SER A 44 -24.31 -2.75 -15.21
N CYS A 45 -24.80 -2.65 -16.45
CA CYS A 45 -25.17 -3.81 -17.25
C CYS A 45 -23.98 -4.75 -17.53
N TYR A 46 -22.79 -4.21 -17.80
CA TYR A 46 -21.59 -5.00 -17.93
C TYR A 46 -21.23 -5.72 -16.62
N LEU A 47 -21.24 -4.99 -15.49
CA LEU A 47 -20.89 -5.55 -14.17
C LEU A 47 -21.85 -6.66 -13.72
N GLU A 48 -23.13 -6.55 -14.05
CA GLU A 48 -24.12 -7.61 -13.81
C GLU A 48 -23.74 -8.94 -14.48
N ASN A 49 -23.11 -8.88 -15.65
CA ASN A 49 -22.62 -10.06 -16.37
C ASN A 49 -21.24 -10.53 -15.89
N SER A 50 -20.52 -9.70 -15.12
CA SER A 50 -19.16 -9.96 -14.61
C SER A 50 -19.11 -10.31 -13.12
N LYS A 51 -20.26 -10.62 -12.49
CA LYS A 51 -20.34 -10.96 -11.06
C LYS A 51 -19.45 -12.12 -10.60
N GLN A 52 -19.00 -12.96 -11.53
CA GLN A 52 -18.12 -14.09 -11.24
C GLN A 52 -16.63 -13.72 -11.27
N GLY A 53 -16.29 -12.46 -11.55
CA GLY A 53 -14.91 -11.99 -11.67
C GLY A 53 -14.56 -11.57 -13.09
N PHE A 54 -13.46 -10.85 -13.22
CA PHE A 54 -12.95 -10.39 -14.52
C PHE A 54 -12.04 -11.42 -15.16
N LEU A 55 -12.17 -11.57 -16.48
CA LEU A 55 -11.25 -12.37 -17.27
C LEU A 55 -9.94 -11.60 -17.48
N VAL A 56 -8.82 -12.32 -17.51
CA VAL A 56 -7.49 -11.72 -17.68
C VAL A 56 -7.35 -10.93 -18.99
N VAL A 57 -8.05 -11.36 -20.06
CA VAL A 57 -8.08 -10.65 -21.35
C VAL A 57 -8.77 -9.29 -21.28
N ASP A 58 -9.65 -9.09 -20.30
CA ASP A 58 -10.38 -7.83 -20.11
C ASP A 58 -9.59 -6.85 -19.22
N LEU A 59 -8.48 -7.26 -18.60
CA LEU A 59 -7.71 -6.43 -17.66
C LEU A 59 -7.31 -5.05 -18.20
N PRO A 60 -6.79 -4.90 -19.43
CA PRO A 60 -6.42 -3.58 -19.96
C PRO A 60 -7.58 -2.58 -19.86
N ASN A 61 -8.77 -3.04 -20.23
CA ASN A 61 -9.97 -2.22 -20.24
C ASN A 61 -10.50 -1.95 -18.83
N ILE A 62 -10.44 -2.96 -17.94
CA ILE A 62 -10.81 -2.78 -16.54
C ILE A 62 -9.90 -1.76 -15.85
N MET A 63 -8.60 -1.80 -16.15
CA MET A 63 -7.63 -0.82 -15.65
C MET A 63 -7.99 0.59 -16.13
N THR A 64 -8.23 0.79 -17.43
CA THR A 64 -8.66 2.10 -17.96
C THR A 64 -9.97 2.58 -17.33
N LEU A 65 -10.93 1.68 -17.11
CA LEU A 65 -12.17 2.03 -16.43
C LEU A 65 -11.92 2.49 -14.98
N LEU A 66 -11.09 1.77 -14.23
CA LEU A 66 -10.71 2.14 -12.87
C LEU A 66 -10.02 3.51 -12.82
N GLU A 67 -9.11 3.78 -13.75
CA GLU A 67 -8.42 5.07 -13.87
C GLU A 67 -9.41 6.20 -14.10
N ILE A 68 -10.27 6.10 -15.12
CA ILE A 68 -11.28 7.12 -15.44
C ILE A 68 -12.22 7.37 -14.25
N LEU A 69 -12.72 6.32 -13.63
CA LEU A 69 -13.63 6.43 -12.48
C LEU A 69 -12.92 7.05 -11.26
N SER A 70 -11.65 6.73 -11.05
CA SER A 70 -10.85 7.32 -9.97
C SER A 70 -10.52 8.79 -10.22
N ASP A 71 -10.26 9.18 -11.47
CA ASP A 71 -9.97 10.57 -11.85
C ASP A 71 -11.21 11.45 -11.72
N GLY A 72 -12.39 10.93 -12.08
CA GLY A 72 -13.65 11.63 -11.91
C GLY A 72 -14.30 11.46 -10.53
N PHE A 73 -13.63 10.84 -9.56
CA PHE A 73 -14.20 10.48 -8.26
C PHE A 73 -14.78 11.68 -7.50
N ASP A 74 -14.06 12.82 -7.53
CA ASP A 74 -14.49 14.03 -6.81
C ASP A 74 -15.45 14.90 -7.61
N THR A 75 -15.50 14.73 -8.92
CA THR A 75 -16.27 15.60 -9.84
C THR A 75 -17.63 15.02 -10.21
N GLU A 76 -17.78 13.69 -10.28
CA GLU A 76 -18.99 13.02 -10.73
C GLU A 76 -19.52 12.01 -9.69
N PRO A 77 -20.61 12.33 -8.97
CA PRO A 77 -21.17 11.44 -7.95
C PRO A 77 -21.54 10.04 -8.46
N LEU A 78 -21.97 9.90 -9.73
CA LEU A 78 -22.26 8.59 -10.32
C LEU A 78 -21.01 7.71 -10.42
N PHE A 79 -19.84 8.29 -10.65
CA PHE A 79 -18.58 7.54 -10.73
C PHE A 79 -18.20 6.92 -9.40
N ARG A 80 -18.52 7.55 -8.26
CA ARG A 80 -18.26 6.96 -6.93
C ARG A 80 -18.99 5.64 -6.76
N LYS A 81 -20.29 5.63 -7.07
CA LYS A 81 -21.13 4.44 -6.98
C LYS A 81 -20.63 3.35 -7.93
N ILE A 82 -20.37 3.70 -9.18
CA ILE A 82 -19.88 2.74 -10.18
C ILE A 82 -18.50 2.21 -9.81
N LEU A 83 -17.59 3.05 -9.29
CA LEU A 83 -16.28 2.63 -8.81
C LEU A 83 -16.41 1.60 -7.68
N ALA A 84 -17.30 1.84 -6.72
CA ALA A 84 -17.58 0.87 -5.66
C ALA A 84 -18.04 -0.48 -6.26
N ASP A 85 -18.97 -0.45 -7.22
CA ASP A 85 -19.50 -1.66 -7.87
C ASP A 85 -18.40 -2.43 -8.64
N VAL A 86 -17.52 -1.72 -9.38
CA VAL A 86 -16.36 -2.34 -10.06
C VAL A 86 -15.40 -2.95 -9.03
N LEU A 87 -15.08 -2.20 -7.98
CA LEU A 87 -14.16 -2.64 -6.91
C LEU A 87 -14.68 -3.88 -6.18
N GLN A 88 -15.99 -4.04 -5.99
CA GLN A 88 -16.54 -5.27 -5.40
C GLN A 88 -16.20 -6.51 -6.24
N ILE A 89 -16.23 -6.41 -7.57
CA ILE A 89 -15.83 -7.51 -8.46
C ILE A 89 -14.31 -7.70 -8.45
N CYS A 90 -13.53 -6.62 -8.35
CA CYS A 90 -12.06 -6.67 -8.22
C CYS A 90 -11.57 -7.49 -7.01
N LYS A 91 -12.40 -7.72 -5.98
CA LYS A 91 -12.07 -8.60 -4.85
C LYS A 91 -11.86 -10.05 -5.29
N ILE A 92 -12.49 -10.47 -6.38
CA ILE A 92 -12.39 -11.82 -6.93
C ILE A 92 -11.06 -11.95 -7.69
N PRO A 93 -10.26 -12.99 -7.44
CA PRO A 93 -9.05 -13.25 -8.22
C PRO A 93 -9.33 -13.30 -9.72
N ILE A 94 -8.43 -12.71 -10.51
CA ILE A 94 -8.56 -12.67 -11.97
C ILE A 94 -8.67 -14.08 -12.54
N LEU A 95 -9.58 -14.25 -13.49
CA LEU A 95 -9.90 -15.54 -14.09
C LEU A 95 -9.17 -15.72 -15.43
N LEU A 96 -8.60 -16.91 -15.62
CA LEU A 96 -7.97 -17.32 -16.87
C LEU A 96 -9.02 -17.95 -17.79
N THR A 97 -8.95 -17.65 -19.09
CA THR A 97 -9.74 -18.41 -20.08
C THR A 97 -9.04 -19.73 -20.39
N ARG A 98 -7.71 -19.73 -20.41
CA ARG A 98 -6.84 -20.91 -20.57
C ARG A 98 -5.58 -20.74 -19.72
N SER A 99 -4.95 -21.84 -19.32
CA SER A 99 -3.73 -21.81 -18.49
C SER A 99 -2.57 -21.02 -19.13
N SER A 100 -2.45 -21.00 -20.46
CA SER A 100 -1.44 -20.24 -21.19
C SER A 100 -1.58 -18.72 -21.06
N ASP A 101 -2.77 -18.23 -20.68
CA ASP A 101 -3.04 -16.79 -20.61
C ASP A 101 -2.16 -16.10 -19.57
N ILE A 102 -1.73 -16.80 -18.53
CA ILE A 102 -0.87 -16.22 -17.48
C ILE A 102 0.48 -15.73 -18.02
N LEU A 103 1.02 -16.38 -19.06
CA LEU A 103 2.27 -15.96 -19.69
C LEU A 103 2.03 -14.74 -20.58
N ARG A 104 0.92 -14.76 -21.32
CA ARG A 104 0.55 -13.72 -22.28
C ARG A 104 0.21 -12.39 -21.61
N TYR A 105 -0.52 -12.43 -20.49
CA TYR A 105 -1.03 -11.25 -19.78
C TYR A 105 -0.27 -11.01 -18.46
N SER A 106 0.97 -11.48 -18.37
CA SER A 106 1.80 -11.31 -17.16
C SER A 106 2.05 -9.83 -16.83
N ILE A 107 2.30 -9.01 -17.85
CA ILE A 107 2.48 -7.56 -17.70
C ILE A 107 1.16 -6.89 -17.31
N ASP A 108 0.04 -7.25 -17.95
CA ASP A 108 -1.27 -6.68 -17.60
C ASP A 108 -1.67 -7.00 -16.16
N LEU A 109 -1.30 -8.18 -15.66
CA LEU A 109 -1.51 -8.54 -14.26
C LEU A 109 -0.63 -7.72 -13.30
N GLN A 110 0.61 -7.40 -13.67
CA GLN A 110 1.50 -6.53 -12.89
C GLN A 110 0.96 -5.10 -12.83
N GLU A 111 0.53 -4.57 -13.97
CA GLU A 111 -0.06 -3.24 -14.06
C GLU A 111 -1.40 -3.18 -13.31
N TYR A 112 -2.18 -4.26 -13.27
CA TYR A 112 -3.43 -4.31 -12.53
C TYR A 112 -3.26 -4.01 -11.03
N PHE A 113 -2.25 -4.61 -10.39
CA PHE A 113 -1.92 -4.27 -8.99
C PHE A 113 -1.43 -2.83 -8.84
N SER A 114 -0.69 -2.33 -9.83
CA SER A 114 -0.22 -0.94 -9.84
C SER A 114 -1.40 0.04 -9.94
N VAL A 115 -2.37 -0.21 -10.81
CA VAL A 115 -3.61 0.58 -10.95
C VAL A 115 -4.42 0.56 -9.66
N LEU A 116 -4.62 -0.60 -9.03
CA LEU A 116 -5.28 -0.65 -7.72
C LEU A 116 -4.54 0.18 -6.65
N GLY A 117 -3.20 0.13 -6.66
CA GLY A 117 -2.38 1.01 -5.82
C GLY A 117 -2.60 2.50 -6.11
N TYR A 118 -2.67 2.89 -7.37
CA TYR A 118 -2.98 4.28 -7.76
C TYR A 118 -4.39 4.71 -7.38
N VAL A 119 -5.39 3.82 -7.49
CA VAL A 119 -6.75 4.11 -7.03
C VAL A 119 -6.75 4.37 -5.52
N LEU A 120 -6.03 3.56 -4.74
CA LEU A 120 -5.87 3.77 -3.29
C LEU A 120 -5.20 5.12 -2.97
N LEU A 121 -4.20 5.51 -3.76
CA LEU A 121 -3.51 6.80 -3.63
C LEU A 121 -4.41 7.99 -3.98
N ARG A 122 -5.22 7.86 -5.03
CA ARG A 122 -6.04 8.96 -5.57
C ARG A 122 -7.31 9.23 -4.77
N VAL A 123 -8.00 8.18 -4.33
CA VAL A 123 -9.29 8.35 -3.67
C VAL A 123 -9.08 8.88 -2.25
N GLN A 124 -9.39 10.15 -2.00
CA GLN A 124 -9.22 10.80 -0.69
C GLN A 124 -10.39 10.54 0.30
N CYS A 125 -11.14 9.45 0.07
CA CYS A 125 -12.24 9.03 0.93
C CYS A 125 -11.83 7.79 1.73
N ALA A 126 -11.75 7.90 3.05
CA ALA A 126 -11.28 6.82 3.94
C ALA A 126 -12.05 5.50 3.76
N GLU A 127 -13.37 5.55 3.51
CA GLU A 127 -14.17 4.36 3.25
C GLU A 127 -13.69 3.60 2.00
N TYR A 128 -13.45 4.33 0.91
CA TYR A 128 -12.98 3.76 -0.35
C TYR A 128 -11.52 3.34 -0.27
N GLN A 129 -10.66 4.07 0.45
CA GLN A 129 -9.28 3.64 0.68
C GLN A 129 -9.25 2.30 1.44
N ARG A 130 -10.07 2.15 2.48
CA ARG A 130 -10.22 0.86 3.19
C ARG A 130 -10.76 -0.23 2.27
N LEU A 131 -11.72 0.07 1.40
CA LEU A 131 -12.24 -0.88 0.42
C LEU A 131 -11.13 -1.38 -0.52
N VAL A 132 -10.38 -0.47 -1.15
CA VAL A 132 -9.31 -0.83 -2.09
C VAL A 132 -8.19 -1.59 -1.39
N LEU A 133 -7.79 -1.17 -0.19
CA LEU A 133 -6.78 -1.89 0.59
C LEU A 133 -7.23 -3.30 0.96
N ASN A 134 -8.48 -3.47 1.39
CA ASN A 134 -9.03 -4.80 1.68
C ASN A 134 -9.09 -5.68 0.41
N ILE A 135 -9.36 -5.10 -0.76
CA ILE A 135 -9.30 -5.82 -2.05
C ILE A 135 -7.88 -6.29 -2.34
N LEU A 136 -6.89 -5.39 -2.24
CA LEU A 136 -5.47 -5.75 -2.43
C LEU A 136 -5.03 -6.87 -1.48
N ILE A 137 -5.42 -6.79 -0.20
CA ILE A 137 -5.14 -7.83 0.79
C ILE A 137 -5.80 -9.17 0.38
N SER A 138 -7.09 -9.14 0.01
CA SER A 138 -7.82 -10.33 -0.45
C SER A 138 -7.16 -10.96 -1.68
N LEU A 139 -6.72 -10.14 -2.64
CA LEU A 139 -6.03 -10.57 -3.85
C LEU A 139 -4.60 -11.06 -3.59
N LEU A 140 -4.05 -10.89 -2.40
CA LEU A 140 -2.67 -11.31 -2.04
C LEU A 140 -2.66 -12.30 -0.87
N GLN A 141 -3.82 -12.88 -0.59
CA GLN A 141 -4.05 -13.95 0.38
C GLN A 141 -4.73 -15.14 -0.28
N GLU A 142 -4.73 -16.26 0.46
CA GLU A 142 -5.47 -17.45 0.07
C GLU A 142 -6.96 -17.09 -0.04
N PRO A 143 -7.61 -17.40 -1.18
CA PRO A 143 -8.99 -17.05 -1.36
C PRO A 143 -9.85 -17.90 -0.42
N THR A 144 -10.86 -17.27 0.19
CA THR A 144 -11.82 -17.95 1.05
C THR A 144 -12.75 -18.90 0.29
N GLU A 145 -12.85 -18.69 -1.02
CA GLU A 145 -13.71 -19.44 -1.94
C GLU A 145 -12.87 -19.98 -3.10
N GLU A 146 -13.16 -21.19 -3.57
CA GLU A 146 -12.49 -21.77 -4.72
C GLU A 146 -13.11 -21.27 -6.03
N TRP A 147 -12.37 -20.45 -6.77
CA TRP A 147 -12.76 -19.98 -8.09
C TRP A 147 -12.10 -20.84 -9.17
N LYS A 148 -12.90 -21.38 -10.10
CA LYS A 148 -12.38 -22.16 -11.23
C LYS A 148 -11.53 -21.25 -12.13
N ASN A 149 -10.37 -21.77 -12.55
CA ASN A 149 -9.43 -21.09 -13.45
C ASN A 149 -8.88 -19.75 -12.93
N GLN A 150 -8.89 -19.50 -11.62
CA GLN A 150 -8.27 -18.30 -11.07
C GLN A 150 -6.74 -18.31 -11.23
N VAL A 151 -6.15 -17.12 -11.30
CA VAL A 151 -4.70 -16.97 -11.15
C VAL A 151 -4.27 -17.43 -9.75
N THR A 152 -3.25 -18.29 -9.68
CA THR A 152 -2.75 -18.83 -8.41
C THR A 152 -2.24 -17.73 -7.48
N LEU A 153 -2.19 -18.00 -6.18
CA LEU A 153 -1.68 -17.02 -5.22
C LEU A 153 -0.24 -16.63 -5.52
N GLU A 154 0.63 -17.59 -5.86
CA GLU A 154 2.04 -17.30 -6.12
C GLU A 154 2.16 -16.34 -7.32
N LYS A 155 1.38 -16.56 -8.38
CA LYS A 155 1.39 -15.68 -9.56
C LYS A 155 0.80 -14.31 -9.30
N ARG A 156 -0.19 -14.18 -8.42
CA ARG A 156 -0.72 -12.89 -7.97
C ARG A 156 0.34 -12.11 -7.18
N GLN A 157 1.03 -12.76 -6.25
CA GLN A 157 2.09 -12.13 -5.45
C GLN A 157 3.31 -11.76 -6.30
N GLU A 158 3.74 -12.64 -7.21
CA GLU A 158 4.81 -12.36 -8.17
C GLU A 158 4.47 -11.14 -9.04
N ALA A 159 3.25 -11.08 -9.58
CA ALA A 159 2.80 -9.95 -10.39
C ALA A 159 2.74 -8.64 -9.58
N ALA A 160 2.20 -8.68 -8.37
CA ALA A 160 2.19 -7.51 -7.49
C ALA A 160 3.59 -6.99 -7.18
N MET A 161 4.60 -7.87 -7.08
CA MET A 161 5.97 -7.47 -6.74
C MET A 161 6.87 -7.14 -7.94
N SER A 162 6.46 -7.52 -9.14
CA SER A 162 7.23 -7.27 -10.36
C SER A 162 6.86 -5.96 -11.07
N GLY A 163 5.66 -5.43 -10.80
CA GLY A 163 5.18 -4.15 -11.34
C GLY A 163 5.60 -2.93 -10.53
N ARG A 164 4.88 -1.81 -10.70
CA ARG A 164 5.10 -0.54 -9.97
C ARG A 164 4.45 -0.51 -8.59
N PHE A 165 3.67 -1.53 -8.23
CA PHE A 165 2.99 -1.60 -6.93
C PHE A 165 3.92 -1.49 -5.71
N PRO A 166 5.15 -2.05 -5.67
CA PRO A 166 6.07 -1.84 -4.55
C PRO A 166 6.45 -0.37 -4.36
N GLN A 167 6.68 0.36 -5.46
CA GLN A 167 6.95 1.80 -5.44
C GLN A 167 5.76 2.56 -4.83
N ILE A 168 4.54 2.22 -5.24
CA ILE A 168 3.31 2.83 -4.71
C ILE A 168 3.12 2.49 -3.23
N LEU A 169 3.40 1.26 -2.80
CA LEU A 169 3.37 0.87 -1.39
C LEU A 169 4.33 1.71 -0.54
N ALA A 170 5.54 1.97 -1.03
CA ALA A 170 6.51 2.82 -0.34
C ALA A 170 5.97 4.24 -0.14
N GLN A 171 5.36 4.83 -1.17
CA GLN A 171 4.71 6.15 -1.08
C GLN A 171 3.54 6.13 -0.08
N LEU A 172 2.67 5.11 -0.15
CA LEU A 172 1.54 4.94 0.75
C LEU A 172 1.97 4.83 2.22
N LEU A 173 3.07 4.15 2.52
CA LEU A 173 3.59 4.04 3.88
C LEU A 173 3.97 5.40 4.49
N PHE A 174 4.31 6.40 3.68
CA PHE A 174 4.55 7.75 4.15
C PHE A 174 3.25 8.51 4.41
N ILE A 175 2.32 8.50 3.44
CA ILE A 175 1.15 9.39 3.46
C ILE A 175 -0.08 8.82 4.17
N ALA A 176 -0.16 7.50 4.37
CA ALA A 176 -1.35 6.86 4.92
C ALA A 176 -1.71 7.39 6.31
N ASP A 177 -3.01 7.51 6.58
CA ASP A 177 -3.52 7.79 7.92
C ASP A 177 -3.18 6.66 8.90
N ASP A 178 -3.46 6.88 10.19
CA ASP A 178 -3.11 5.90 11.23
C ASP A 178 -4.04 4.67 11.23
N ASP A 179 -5.19 4.76 10.55
CA ASP A 179 -6.14 3.65 10.41
C ASP A 179 -5.68 2.64 9.34
N LEU A 180 -5.12 3.14 8.22
CA LEU A 180 -4.67 2.34 7.08
C LEU A 180 -3.25 1.82 7.28
N PHE A 181 -2.41 2.57 7.99
CA PHE A 181 -0.98 2.28 8.11
C PHE A 181 -0.64 0.88 8.66
N PRO A 182 -1.28 0.37 9.73
CA PRO A 182 -0.99 -0.98 10.23
C PRO A 182 -1.23 -2.07 9.17
N LYS A 183 -2.34 -1.95 8.42
CA LYS A 183 -2.67 -2.90 7.34
C LYS A 183 -1.69 -2.81 6.17
N LEU A 184 -1.23 -1.61 5.82
CA LEU A 184 -0.19 -1.42 4.80
C LEU A 184 1.15 -2.02 5.24
N LEU A 185 1.51 -1.89 6.51
CA LEU A 185 2.71 -2.53 7.07
C LEU A 185 2.62 -4.05 6.99
N GLU A 186 1.49 -4.64 7.41
CA GLU A 186 1.28 -6.10 7.31
C GLU A 186 1.41 -6.59 5.87
N LEU A 187 0.77 -5.91 4.93
CA LEU A 187 0.83 -6.23 3.51
C LEU A 187 2.27 -6.13 2.98
N THR A 188 2.96 -5.03 3.30
CA THR A 188 4.34 -4.78 2.87
C THR A 188 5.29 -5.83 3.41
N PHE A 189 5.19 -6.14 4.71
CA PHE A 189 6.02 -7.14 5.36
C PHE A 189 5.85 -8.52 4.69
N LYS A 190 4.60 -8.94 4.49
CA LYS A 190 4.30 -10.23 3.86
C LYS A 190 4.90 -10.31 2.45
N LEU A 191 4.74 -9.27 1.65
CA LEU A 191 5.22 -9.26 0.27
C LEU A 191 6.76 -9.21 0.17
N LEU A 192 7.43 -8.43 1.03
CA LEU A 192 8.89 -8.38 1.04
C LEU A 192 9.52 -9.66 1.59
N ALA A 193 8.85 -10.35 2.51
CA ALA A 193 9.32 -11.65 2.99
C ALA A 193 9.36 -12.71 1.87
N GLU A 194 8.45 -12.62 0.90
CA GLU A 194 8.41 -13.51 -0.28
C GLU A 194 9.32 -13.04 -1.42
N ASN A 195 9.47 -11.73 -1.61
CA ASN A 195 10.26 -11.16 -2.71
C ASN A 195 11.04 -9.91 -2.31
N LEU A 196 12.28 -10.13 -1.84
CA LEU A 196 13.22 -9.07 -1.46
C LEU A 196 13.68 -8.21 -2.64
N GLU A 197 13.68 -8.72 -3.88
CA GLU A 197 14.13 -7.95 -5.06
C GLU A 197 13.29 -6.70 -5.30
N SER A 198 12.03 -6.73 -4.84
CA SER A 198 11.12 -5.59 -4.91
C SER A 198 11.60 -4.38 -4.13
N CYS A 199 12.50 -4.57 -3.15
CA CYS A 199 13.13 -3.46 -2.41
C CYS A 199 13.71 -2.42 -3.37
N LYS A 200 14.31 -2.83 -4.50
CA LYS A 200 14.91 -1.91 -5.48
C LYS A 200 13.96 -0.82 -5.98
N LEU A 201 12.66 -1.12 -6.03
CA LEU A 201 11.61 -0.19 -6.45
C LEU A 201 11.11 0.69 -5.29
N MET A 202 11.28 0.24 -4.05
CA MET A 202 10.87 0.97 -2.84
C MET A 202 11.95 1.94 -2.35
N LEU A 203 13.24 1.62 -2.56
CA LEU A 203 14.36 2.42 -2.06
C LEU A 203 14.33 3.90 -2.53
N PRO A 204 14.06 4.21 -3.82
CA PRO A 204 14.02 5.59 -4.29
C PRO A 204 12.90 6.44 -3.65
N GLU A 205 11.85 5.78 -3.12
CA GLU A 205 10.67 6.41 -2.54
C GLU A 205 10.81 6.70 -1.03
N ASP A 206 12.05 6.77 -0.53
CA ASP A 206 12.37 7.13 0.86
C ASP A 206 11.69 6.23 1.92
N VAL A 207 11.48 4.95 1.58
CA VAL A 207 10.74 4.00 2.43
C VAL A 207 11.38 3.83 3.82
N ILE A 208 12.71 3.82 3.91
CA ILE A 208 13.42 3.62 5.18
C ILE A 208 13.16 4.82 6.10
N ASN A 209 13.40 6.04 5.62
CA ASN A 209 13.17 7.24 6.40
C ASN A 209 11.69 7.37 6.79
N SER A 210 10.76 7.09 5.86
CA SER A 210 9.32 7.11 6.12
C SER A 210 8.92 6.18 7.26
N LEU A 211 9.41 4.94 7.25
CA LEU A 211 9.19 3.97 8.30
C LEU A 211 9.79 4.40 9.65
N LEU A 212 11.02 4.94 9.64
CA LEU A 212 11.71 5.38 10.85
C LEU A 212 11.11 6.66 11.45
N ILE A 213 10.55 7.56 10.64
CA ILE A 213 9.77 8.70 11.14
C ILE A 213 8.53 8.19 11.87
N ARG A 214 7.82 7.21 11.29
CA ARG A 214 6.55 6.66 11.82
C ARG A 214 6.72 5.56 12.87
N ILE A 215 7.94 5.37 13.40
CA ILE A 215 8.22 4.32 14.40
C ILE A 215 7.49 4.55 15.74
N GLU A 216 7.01 5.77 15.96
CA GLU A 216 6.25 6.18 17.13
C GLU A 216 4.91 6.76 16.71
N ASP A 217 3.84 6.36 17.40
CA ASP A 217 2.47 6.63 16.94
C ASP A 217 2.13 8.15 16.92
N ASN A 218 2.75 8.96 17.78
CA ASN A 218 2.54 10.42 17.84
C ASN A 218 3.49 11.26 16.95
N TRP A 219 4.13 10.66 15.94
CA TRP A 219 5.13 11.32 15.10
C TRP A 219 4.65 12.65 14.48
N ARG A 220 3.36 12.78 14.14
CA ARG A 220 2.77 14.01 13.57
C ARG A 220 2.76 15.20 14.53
N ASN A 221 2.70 14.93 15.84
CA ASN A 221 2.63 15.96 16.87
C ASN A 221 4.03 16.45 17.31
N ARG A 222 5.09 15.94 16.69
CA ARG A 222 6.48 16.28 17.05
C ARG A 222 7.01 17.43 16.19
N TYR A 223 7.77 18.31 16.84
CA TYR A 223 8.46 19.40 16.16
C TYR A 223 9.65 18.85 15.35
N PRO A 224 9.72 19.10 14.03
CA PRO A 224 10.79 18.57 13.17
C PRO A 224 12.17 19.16 13.46
N ASP A 225 12.25 20.29 14.18
CA ASP A 225 13.48 21.06 14.40
C ASP A 225 14.08 20.92 15.81
N ALA A 226 13.44 20.15 16.70
CA ALA A 226 13.89 20.01 18.08
C ALA A 226 14.14 18.54 18.44
N PRO A 227 15.26 18.22 19.14
CA PRO A 227 15.47 16.88 19.67
C PRO A 227 14.34 16.54 20.63
N VAL A 228 13.85 15.31 20.53
CA VAL A 228 12.83 14.80 21.44
C VAL A 228 13.32 14.92 22.88
N SER A 229 12.56 15.64 23.71
CA SER A 229 12.81 15.70 25.15
C SER A 229 12.85 14.28 25.70
N GLU A 230 13.95 13.94 26.36
CA GLU A 230 14.14 12.59 26.89
C GLU A 230 12.99 12.24 27.84
N PRO A 231 12.52 10.98 27.88
CA PRO A 231 11.46 10.53 28.79
C PRO A 231 11.89 10.54 30.28
N HIS A 232 12.97 11.26 30.62
CA HIS A 232 13.56 11.38 31.96
C HIS A 232 12.92 12.47 32.82
N SER A 233 12.06 13.33 32.25
CA SER A 233 11.38 14.34 33.05
C SER A 233 9.96 13.91 33.40
N ASP A 234 9.66 13.82 34.69
CA ASP A 234 8.30 13.70 35.24
C ASP A 234 7.40 14.92 34.89
N LEU A 235 7.90 15.87 34.10
CA LEU A 235 7.18 16.99 33.48
C LEU A 235 6.47 16.57 32.18
N PHE A 236 5.69 15.48 32.21
CA PHE A 236 4.70 15.16 31.16
C PHE A 236 3.45 16.07 31.28
N LEU A 237 3.64 17.38 31.50
CA LEU A 237 2.57 18.35 31.75
C LEU A 237 2.01 18.96 30.44
N GLY A 238 1.82 18.17 29.38
CA GLY A 238 1.24 18.72 28.15
C GLY A 238 0.96 17.80 26.97
N PHE A 239 1.46 16.56 26.95
CA PHE A 239 1.05 15.57 25.94
C PHE A 239 0.00 14.64 26.57
N SER A 240 -1.21 14.68 26.04
CA SER A 240 -2.41 14.09 26.64
C SER A 240 -2.49 12.55 26.58
N GLU A 241 -1.54 11.87 25.93
CA GLU A 241 -1.55 10.41 25.83
C GLU A 241 -0.14 9.80 25.99
N PRO A 242 -0.01 8.62 26.65
CA PRO A 242 1.26 7.91 26.74
C PRO A 242 1.74 7.48 25.34
N PRO A 243 3.06 7.44 25.09
CA PRO A 243 3.57 7.03 23.79
C PRO A 243 3.21 5.56 23.50
N SER A 244 2.68 5.32 22.30
CA SER A 244 2.31 4.01 21.79
C SER A 244 3.27 3.59 20.65
N PHE A 245 3.51 2.28 20.57
CA PHE A 245 4.47 1.66 19.65
C PHE A 245 3.85 0.43 18.98
N SER A 246 2.57 0.54 18.63
CA SER A 246 1.78 -0.58 18.10
C SER A 246 2.41 -1.21 16.85
N ASN A 247 3.06 -0.38 16.03
CA ASN A 247 3.65 -0.76 14.74
C ASN A 247 5.15 -1.08 14.79
N LEU A 248 5.80 -0.96 15.96
CA LEU A 248 7.26 -1.05 16.10
C LEU A 248 7.84 -2.34 15.52
N THR A 249 7.22 -3.49 15.83
CA THR A 249 7.71 -4.79 15.38
C THR A 249 7.66 -4.92 13.86
N LEU A 250 6.56 -4.50 13.21
CA LEU A 250 6.44 -4.57 11.75
C LEU A 250 7.39 -3.58 11.06
N ILE A 251 7.46 -2.33 11.55
CA ILE A 251 8.39 -1.31 11.04
C ILE A 251 9.83 -1.82 11.09
N THR A 252 10.28 -2.29 12.25
CA THR A 252 11.65 -2.81 12.41
C THR A 252 11.90 -4.06 11.57
N SER A 253 10.90 -4.93 11.42
CA SER A 253 11.01 -6.13 10.57
C SER A 253 11.17 -5.77 9.09
N ILE A 254 10.39 -4.81 8.58
CA ILE A 254 10.52 -4.31 7.20
C ILE A 254 11.88 -3.65 7.00
N VAL A 255 12.30 -2.76 7.92
CA VAL A 255 13.63 -2.13 7.85
C VAL A 255 14.75 -3.19 7.85
N ASN A 256 14.60 -4.26 8.63
CA ASN A 256 15.56 -5.36 8.65
C ASN A 256 15.58 -6.13 7.31
N LEU A 257 14.43 -6.42 6.70
CA LEU A 257 14.37 -7.04 5.37
C LEU A 257 15.06 -6.17 4.30
N ILE A 258 14.81 -4.87 4.33
CA ILE A 258 15.48 -3.91 3.45
C ILE A 258 16.99 -3.87 3.73
N GLY A 259 17.40 -3.91 4.99
CA GLY A 259 18.80 -3.98 5.41
C GLY A 259 19.51 -5.22 4.87
N ILE A 260 18.86 -6.39 4.95
CA ILE A 260 19.34 -7.65 4.36
C ILE A 260 19.53 -7.50 2.84
N TYR A 261 18.55 -6.91 2.15
CA TYR A 261 18.63 -6.67 0.71
C TYR A 261 19.81 -5.75 0.33
N LEU A 262 19.94 -4.61 1.01
CA LEU A 262 21.04 -3.64 0.82
C LEU A 262 22.41 -4.22 1.18
N ASN A 263 22.45 -5.23 2.06
CA ASN A 263 23.67 -5.93 2.39
C ASN A 263 24.18 -6.82 1.26
N SER A 264 23.26 -7.47 0.57
CA SER A 264 23.57 -8.26 -0.62
C SER A 264 23.78 -7.39 -1.88
N ASN A 265 23.18 -6.19 -1.93
CA ASN A 265 23.18 -5.29 -3.09
C ASN A 265 23.69 -3.89 -2.71
N ARG A 266 24.97 -3.79 -2.35
CA ARG A 266 25.59 -2.54 -1.86
C ARG A 266 25.55 -1.41 -2.88
N ASP A 267 25.53 -1.71 -4.17
CA ASP A 267 25.40 -0.73 -5.26
C ASP A 267 24.06 0.02 -5.22
N MET A 268 23.01 -0.58 -4.65
CA MET A 268 21.70 0.06 -4.47
C MET A 268 21.70 1.15 -3.39
N LEU A 269 22.75 1.28 -2.56
CA LEU A 269 22.83 2.33 -1.53
C LEU A 269 22.75 3.74 -2.11
N GLN A 270 23.23 3.95 -3.35
CA GLN A 270 23.14 5.24 -4.03
C GLN A 270 21.70 5.69 -4.34
N ASN A 271 20.76 4.73 -4.37
CA ASN A 271 19.35 4.99 -4.63
C ASN A 271 18.56 5.28 -3.34
N VAL A 272 19.20 5.17 -2.17
CA VAL A 272 18.55 5.43 -0.89
C VAL A 272 18.69 6.91 -0.55
N PRO A 273 17.58 7.65 -0.39
CA PRO A 273 17.64 9.03 0.08
C PRO A 273 18.25 9.12 1.49
N VAL A 274 18.73 10.33 1.83
CA VAL A 274 19.37 10.57 3.13
C VAL A 274 18.35 10.42 4.25
N ILE A 275 18.65 9.55 5.23
CA ILE A 275 17.84 9.40 6.44
C ILE A 275 17.83 10.72 7.20
N SER A 276 16.63 11.26 7.44
CA SER A 276 16.44 12.55 8.08
C SER A 276 16.85 12.53 9.55
N ARG A 277 17.21 13.71 10.07
CA ARG A 277 17.49 13.87 11.51
C ARG A 277 16.28 13.55 12.37
N LEU A 278 15.07 13.83 11.89
CA LEU A 278 13.81 13.49 12.54
C LEU A 278 13.66 11.98 12.74
N ALA A 279 13.91 11.18 11.69
CA ALA A 279 13.91 9.72 11.79
C ALA A 279 14.87 9.23 12.89
N LEU A 280 16.10 9.77 12.92
CA LEU A 280 17.10 9.40 13.91
C LEU A 280 16.69 9.78 15.34
N TRP A 281 16.07 10.96 15.51
CA TRP A 281 15.53 11.39 16.81
C TRP A 281 14.38 10.50 17.28
N ASN A 282 13.48 10.10 16.38
CA ASN A 282 12.39 9.20 16.72
C ASN A 282 12.91 7.82 17.12
N VAL A 283 13.85 7.24 16.36
CA VAL A 283 14.54 5.99 16.72
C VAL A 283 15.21 6.08 18.10
N ARG A 284 15.94 7.17 18.37
CA ARG A 284 16.56 7.41 19.68
C ARG A 284 15.54 7.44 20.79
N TYR A 285 14.45 8.18 20.61
CA TYR A 285 13.40 8.30 21.60
C TYR A 285 12.77 6.94 21.93
N VAL A 286 12.38 6.18 20.91
CA VAL A 286 11.80 4.84 21.09
C VAL A 286 12.79 3.91 21.78
N TYR A 287 14.07 3.97 21.40
CA TYR A 287 15.11 3.15 22.03
C TYR A 287 15.24 3.45 23.53
N VAL A 288 15.35 4.73 23.92
CA VAL A 288 15.43 5.12 25.33
C VAL A 288 14.16 4.72 26.08
N TYR A 289 12.98 4.88 25.48
CA TYR A 289 11.71 4.50 26.12
C TYR A 289 11.61 2.99 26.35
N VAL A 290 11.88 2.19 25.31
CA VAL A 290 11.79 0.72 25.37
C VAL A 290 12.80 0.14 26.37
N THR A 291 14.00 0.71 26.45
CA THR A 291 15.05 0.28 27.37
C THR A 291 14.79 0.69 28.81
N THR A 292 14.38 1.93 29.06
CA THR A 292 14.29 2.48 30.42
C THR A 292 12.92 2.31 31.07
N LYS A 293 11.82 2.48 30.31
CA LYS A 293 10.45 2.50 30.83
C LYS A 293 9.73 1.16 30.65
N GLN A 294 9.70 0.61 29.42
CA GLN A 294 9.00 -0.66 29.17
C GLN A 294 9.78 -1.92 29.58
N LYS A 295 11.13 -1.86 29.58
CA LYS A 295 11.99 -3.03 29.82
C LYS A 295 11.63 -4.23 28.94
N ASN A 296 11.33 -3.99 27.67
CA ASN A 296 10.99 -5.05 26.70
C ASN A 296 12.26 -5.46 25.91
N PRO A 297 12.92 -6.58 26.28
CA PRO A 297 14.18 -6.97 25.65
C PRO A 297 14.02 -7.36 24.18
N SER A 298 12.85 -7.89 23.79
CA SER A 298 12.57 -8.26 22.40
C SER A 298 12.50 -7.01 21.52
N ALA A 299 11.66 -6.05 21.87
CA ALA A 299 11.53 -4.78 21.15
C ALA A 299 12.86 -4.01 21.08
N ARG A 300 13.63 -4.02 22.18
CA ARG A 300 14.99 -3.44 22.21
C ARG A 300 15.91 -4.10 21.18
N ASN A 301 15.92 -5.43 21.11
CA ASN A 301 16.82 -6.15 20.22
C ASN A 301 16.45 -5.91 18.74
N PHE A 302 15.16 -5.93 18.39
CA PHE A 302 14.70 -5.61 17.03
C PHE A 302 15.11 -4.20 16.60
N LEU A 303 14.93 -3.21 17.49
CA LEU A 303 15.31 -1.84 17.23
C LEU A 303 16.84 -1.68 17.13
N LEU A 304 17.59 -2.41 17.95
CA LEU A 304 19.05 -2.42 17.88
C LEU A 304 19.55 -2.96 16.53
N THR A 305 18.92 -4.01 15.98
CA THR A 305 19.24 -4.51 14.63
C THR A 305 19.03 -3.44 13.58
N ALA A 306 17.91 -2.70 13.62
CA ALA A 306 17.66 -1.60 12.70
C ALA A 306 18.72 -0.48 12.83
N VAL A 307 19.12 -0.13 14.07
CA VAL A 307 20.19 0.85 14.33
C VAL A 307 21.55 0.36 13.80
N ILE A 308 21.86 -0.93 13.95
CA ILE A 308 23.09 -1.51 13.40
C ILE A 308 23.08 -1.40 11.88
N TRP A 309 21.97 -1.74 11.22
CA TRP A 309 21.83 -1.55 9.77
C TRP A 309 22.09 -0.10 9.36
N ILE A 310 21.48 0.87 10.04
CA ILE A 310 21.69 2.29 9.73
C ILE A 310 23.18 2.67 9.80
N LEU A 311 23.88 2.19 10.84
CA LEU A 311 25.30 2.48 11.05
C LEU A 311 26.22 1.82 10.01
N GLU A 312 25.93 0.57 9.67
CA GLU A 312 26.75 -0.20 8.72
C GLU A 312 26.53 0.26 7.27
N LEU A 313 25.30 0.59 6.92
CA LEU A 313 24.91 0.97 5.56
C LEU A 313 25.18 2.44 5.24
N PHE A 314 25.11 3.32 6.25
CA PHE A 314 25.18 4.76 6.06
C PHE A 314 26.19 5.41 7.02
N PRO A 315 27.51 5.15 6.83
CA PRO A 315 28.55 5.61 7.75
C PRO A 315 28.69 7.15 7.82
N ASN A 316 28.18 7.87 6.81
CA ASN A 316 28.24 9.33 6.73
C ASN A 316 27.01 10.04 7.33
N ILE A 317 26.07 9.30 7.93
CA ILE A 317 24.93 9.93 8.62
C ILE A 317 25.44 10.72 9.83
N ASP A 318 24.81 11.87 10.11
CA ASP A 318 25.01 12.70 11.30
C ASP A 318 24.56 11.99 12.59
N PHE A 319 25.26 10.93 12.94
CA PHE A 319 24.96 10.04 14.07
C PHE A 319 25.34 10.66 15.42
N VAL A 320 26.36 11.52 15.44
CA VAL A 320 26.77 12.24 16.66
C VAL A 320 25.80 13.38 17.00
N PRO A 321 25.41 14.26 16.05
CA PRO A 321 24.41 15.30 16.30
C PRO A 321 23.00 14.78 16.59
N SER A 322 22.66 13.55 16.19
CA SER A 322 21.37 12.93 16.52
C SER A 322 21.29 12.42 17.97
N GLY A 323 22.41 12.34 18.69
CA GLY A 323 22.47 11.84 20.07
C GLY A 323 22.31 10.32 20.20
N LEU A 324 22.18 9.58 19.09
CA LEU A 324 22.15 8.10 19.09
C LEU A 324 23.48 7.51 19.59
N ALA A 325 24.61 8.18 19.33
CA ALA A 325 25.92 7.79 19.83
C ALA A 325 26.07 7.97 21.36
N GLN A 326 25.45 9.01 21.93
CA GLN A 326 25.56 9.33 23.36
C GLN A 326 24.87 8.28 24.24
N GLY A 327 23.84 7.60 23.71
CA GLY A 327 23.20 6.47 24.40
C GLY A 327 24.08 5.20 24.50
N LYS A 328 25.18 5.09 23.74
CA LYS A 328 26.00 3.87 23.67
C LYS A 328 27.10 3.74 24.72
N ILE A 329 27.51 4.80 25.42
CA ILE A 329 28.64 4.68 26.38
C ILE A 329 28.20 4.24 27.78
N GLN A 330 26.94 4.43 28.16
CA GLN A 330 26.46 4.02 29.50
C GLN A 330 25.64 2.72 29.54
N MET A 331 25.17 2.20 28.40
CA MET A 331 24.19 1.08 28.38
C MET A 331 24.68 -0.24 27.77
N LEU A 332 25.91 -0.32 27.24
CA LEU A 332 26.53 -1.60 26.85
C LEU A 332 27.15 -2.36 28.05
N TYR A 333 27.04 -1.79 29.26
CA TYR A 333 27.59 -2.32 30.51
C TYR A 333 26.53 -2.82 31.51
N TYR A 334 25.27 -2.94 31.09
CA TYR A 334 24.16 -3.55 31.86
C TYR A 334 23.33 -4.46 30.95
#